data_AF-A0A7C1G8F7-F1
#
_entry.id   AF-A0A7C1G8F7-F1
#
_cell.length_a   1.000
_cell.length_b   1.000
_cell.length_c   1.000
_cell.angle_alpha   90.00
_cell.angle_beta   90.00
_cell.angle_gamma   90.00
#
_symmetry.space_group_name_H-M   'P 1'
#
loop_
_entity.id
_entity.type
_entity.pdbx_description
1 polymer ?
#
loop_
_entity_poly.entity_id
_entity_poly.type
_entity_poly.pdbx_seq_one_letter_code
_entity_poly.pdbx_strand_id
1 'polypeptide(L)' 'MENTSFQTLFERQQLFFASGKTRDLIFRKEALKKLRSAILMHEEELYEALHKDLHKSPFESYATEIG' A
#
# COMPACT_ATOMS: atom_id res chain seq x y z
N MET A 1 2.91 26.96 -4.21
CA MET A 1 2.41 25.62 -4.52
C MET A 1 1.85 25.05 -3.23
N GLU A 2 0.57 24.70 -3.20
CA GLU A 2 -0.21 24.50 -1.97
C GLU A 2 0.31 23.33 -1.13
N ASN A 3 1.09 23.68 -0.11
CA ASN A 3 1.48 22.76 0.95
C ASN A 3 0.25 22.27 1.74
N THR A 4 -0.79 23.10 1.91
CA THR A 4 -1.97 22.85 2.75
C THR A 4 -2.58 21.44 2.64
N SER A 5 -2.60 20.84 1.44
CA SER A 5 -3.08 19.46 1.25
C SER A 5 -2.21 18.40 1.96
N PHE A 6 -0.88 18.51 1.85
CA PHE A 6 0.06 17.61 2.52
C PHE A 6 0.01 17.76 4.05
N GLN A 7 0.00 18.99 4.56
CA GLN A 7 -0.16 19.28 5.99
C GLN A 7 -1.45 18.64 6.52
N THR A 8 -2.56 18.83 5.81
CA THR A 8 -3.86 18.25 6.19
C THR A 8 -3.83 16.71 6.19
N LEU A 9 -3.21 16.10 5.18
CA LEU A 9 -3.04 14.64 5.11
C LEU A 9 -2.21 14.13 6.29
N PHE A 10 -1.10 14.79 6.60
CA PHE A 10 -0.21 14.43 7.70
C PHE A 10 -0.94 14.53 9.05
N GLU A 11 -1.65 15.62 9.29
CA GLU A 11 -2.43 15.80 10.52
C GLU A 11 -3.49 14.71 10.69
N ARG A 12 -4.18 14.31 9.62
CA ARG A 12 -5.16 13.21 9.65
C ARG A 12 -4.52 11.88 10.06
N GLN A 13 -3.34 11.57 9.54
CA GLN A 13 -2.62 10.34 9.89
C GLN A 13 -2.14 10.37 11.35
N GLN A 14 -1.65 11.52 11.83
CA GLN A 14 -1.26 11.70 13.23
C GLN A 14 -2.46 11.51 14.17
N LEU A 15 -3.61 12.12 13.86
CA LEU A 15 -4.84 11.95 14.63
C LEU A 15 -5.34 10.50 14.63
N PHE A 16 -5.27 9.81 13.49
CA PHE A 16 -5.65 8.40 13.40
C PHE A 16 -4.74 7.50 14.25
N PHE A 17 -3.42 7.72 14.20
CA PHE A 17 -2.48 6.99 15.04
C PHE A 17 -2.71 7.27 16.53
N ALA A 18 -2.90 8.54 16.90
CA ALA A 18 -3.17 8.97 18.28
C ALA A 18 -4.48 8.37 18.85
N SER A 19 -5.45 8.02 17.99
CA SER A 19 -6.68 7.32 18.41
C SER A 19 -6.45 5.92 18.99
N GLY A 20 -5.24 5.35 18.83
CA GLY A 20 -4.88 4.04 19.37
C GLY A 20 -5.41 2.84 18.57
N LYS A 21 -6.23 3.05 17.53
CA LYS A 21 -6.80 1.97 16.69
C LYS A 21 -5.75 1.04 16.10
N THR A 22 -4.58 1.57 15.72
CA THR A 22 -3.47 0.80 15.14
C THR A 22 -2.80 -0.17 16.12
N ARG A 23 -3.03 -0.01 17.45
CA ARG A 23 -2.49 -0.91 18.47
C ARG A 23 -3.28 -2.20 18.60
N ASP A 24 -4.56 -2.19 18.26
CA ASP A 24 -5.40 -3.36 18.34
C ASP A 24 -4.90 -4.47 17.38
N LEU A 25 -4.84 -5.70 17.89
CA LEU A 25 -4.30 -6.82 17.12
C LEU A 25 -5.25 -7.24 15.99
N ILE A 26 -6.57 -7.15 16.20
CA ILE A 26 -7.56 -7.49 15.17
C ILE A 26 -7.46 -6.47 14.03
N PHE A 27 -7.40 -5.17 14.35
CA PHE A 27 -7.18 -4.11 13.35
C PHE A 27 -5.94 -4.38 12.49
N ARG A 28 -4.80 -4.72 13.11
CA ARG A 28 -3.56 -5.02 12.39
C ARG A 28 -3.71 -6.22 11.44
N LYS A 29 -4.35 -7.30 11.90
CA LYS A 29 -4.61 -8.49 11.05
C LYS A 29 -5.53 -8.15 9.88
N GLU A 30 -6.59 -7.39 10.11
CA GLU A 30 -7.51 -6.99 9.04
C GLU A 30 -6.86 -6.03 8.04
N ALA A 31 -5.97 -5.13 8.49
CA ALA A 31 -5.18 -4.28 7.60
C ALA A 31 -4.25 -5.11 6.69
N LEU A 32 -3.56 -6.13 7.23
CA LEU A 32 -2.71 -7.02 6.45
C LEU A 32 -3.50 -7.85 5.43
N LYS A 33 -4.67 -8.36 5.81
CA LYS A 33 -5.56 -9.07 4.87
C LYS A 33 -6.02 -8.17 3.74
N LYS A 34 -6.43 -6.93 4.06
CA LYS A 34 -6.83 -5.93 3.06
C LYS A 34 -5.68 -5.62 2.09
N LEU A 35 -4.46 -5.45 2.60
CA LEU A 35 -3.28 -5.21 1.78
C LEU A 35 -3.04 -6.40 0.82
N ARG A 36 -3.02 -7.63 1.35
CA ARG A 36 -2.86 -8.84 0.53
C ARG A 36 -3.94 -8.93 -0.56
N SER A 37 -5.20 -8.72 -0.19
CA SER A 37 -6.31 -8.75 -1.14
C SER A 37 -6.19 -7.68 -2.23
N ALA A 38 -5.73 -6.48 -1.88
CA ALA A 38 -5.51 -5.42 -2.85
C ALA A 38 -4.38 -5.78 -3.83
N ILE A 39 -3.25 -6.30 -3.34
CA ILE A 39 -2.14 -6.74 -4.20
C ILE A 39 -2.60 -7.80 -5.19
N LEU A 40 -3.31 -8.84 -4.72
CA LEU A 40 -3.82 -9.91 -5.58
C LEU A 40 -4.89 -9.43 -6.57
N MET A 41 -5.71 -8.44 -6.18
CA MET A 41 -6.74 -7.87 -7.06
C MET A 41 -6.13 -7.08 -8.23
N HIS A 42 -4.96 -6.47 -8.01
CA HIS A 42 -4.28 -5.60 -8.98
C HIS A 42 -3.00 -6.24 -9.54
N GLU A 43 -2.85 -7.57 -9.46
CA GLU A 43 -1.61 -8.26 -9.82
C GLU A 43 -1.17 -7.98 -11.27
N GLU A 44 -2.11 -8.02 -12.22
CA GLU A 44 -1.83 -7.70 -13.63
C GLU A 44 -1.42 -6.24 -13.84
N GLU A 45 -2.11 -5.30 -13.17
CA GLU A 45 -1.77 -3.86 -13.24
C GLU A 45 -0.37 -3.59 -12.67
N LEU A 46 0.02 -4.33 -11.62
CA LEU A 46 1.36 -4.26 -11.03
C LEU A 46 2.42 -4.82 -12.00
N TYR A 47 2.14 -5.93 -12.70
CA TYR A 47 3.05 -6.44 -13.74
C TYR A 47 3.23 -5.45 -14.89
N GLU A 48 2.14 -4.87 -15.37
CA GLU A 48 2.18 -3.87 -16.45
C GLU A 48 3.02 -2.64 -16.04
N ALA A 49 2.83 -2.14 -14.82
CA ALA A 49 3.59 -1.01 -14.30
C ALA A 49 5.08 -1.34 -14.16
N LEU A 50 5.42 -2.49 -13.56
CA LEU A 50 6.81 -2.93 -13.39
C LEU A 50 7.51 -3.17 -14.73
N HIS A 51 6.79 -3.69 -15.72
CA HIS A 51 7.33 -3.82 -17.07
C HIS A 51 7.53 -2.45 -17.73
N LYS A 52 6.57 -1.53 -17.61
CA LYS A 52 6.67 -0.20 -18.23
C LYS A 52 7.81 0.63 -17.66
N ASP A 53 8.01 0.58 -16.35
CA ASP A 53 8.99 1.43 -15.66
C ASP A 53 10.37 0.77 -15.60
N LEU A 54 10.43 -0.55 -15.44
CA LEU A 54 11.67 -1.29 -15.17
C LEU A 54 11.97 -2.42 -16.17
N HIS A 55 11.08 -2.70 -17.13
CA HIS A 55 11.18 -3.84 -18.06
C HIS A 55 11.30 -5.22 -17.38
N LYS A 56 10.79 -5.35 -16.15
CA LYS A 56 10.74 -6.65 -15.46
C LYS A 56 9.77 -7.61 -16.14
N SER A 57 10.18 -8.86 -16.26
CA SER A 57 9.27 -9.94 -16.70
C SER A 57 8.27 -10.29 -15.58
N PRO A 58 7.10 -10.89 -15.90
CA PRO A 58 6.13 -11.29 -14.86
C PRO A 58 6.74 -12.19 -13.78
N PHE A 59 7.62 -13.12 -14.16
CA PHE A 59 8.30 -14.01 -13.21
C PHE A 59 9.21 -13.23 -12.23
N GLU A 60 10.02 -12.30 -12.75
CA GLU A 60 10.90 -11.48 -11.92
C GLU A 60 10.10 -10.56 -10.99
N SER A 61 9.07 -9.91 -11.52
CA SER A 61 8.15 -9.07 -10.76
C SER A 61 7.50 -9.87 -9.61
N TYR A 62 7.03 -11.08 -9.90
CA TYR A 62 6.44 -11.94 -8.88
C TYR A 62 7.45 -12.29 -7.78
N ALA A 63 8.64 -12.76 -8.16
CA ALA A 63 9.63 -13.27 -7.22
C ALA A 63 10.31 -12.19 -6.35
N THR A 64 10.26 -10.91 -6.76
CA THR A 64 11.01 -9.84 -6.09
C THR A 64 10.13 -8.74 -5.48
N GLU A 65 8.89 -8.56 -5.95
CA GLU A 65 8.05 -7.43 -5.53
C GLU A 65 6.66 -7.86 -5.04
N ILE A 66 6.06 -8.93 -5.60
CA ILE A 66 4.65 -9.27 -5.36
C ILE A 66 4.46 -10.43 -4.37
N GLY A 67 5.14 -11.56 -4.58
CA GLY A 67 4.97 -12.81 -3.84
C GLY A 67 5.80 -12.87 -2.56
#